data_AF-A0A7J4QAU3-F1
#
_entry.id   AF-A0A7J4QAU3-F1
#
_cell.length_a   1.000
_cell.length_b   1.000
_cell.length_c   1.000
_cell.angle_alpha   90.00
_cell.angle_beta   90.00
_cell.angle_gamma   90.00
#
_symmetry.space_group_name_H-M   'P 1'
#
loop_
_entity.id
_entity.type
_entity.pdbx_description
1 polymer ?
#
loop_
_entity_poly.entity_id
_entity_poly.type
_entity_poly.pdbx_seq_one_letter_code
_entity_poly.pdbx_strand_id
1 'polypeptide(L)'
;MITMVTTKKKTTQLGLRIENELLEKIERLAELESIDKMSWIRRALATFIQGEETGVIDDAIEDYIALRIDETEFKKYSKLKDVPSDIKNARAEFLKFIIQKNKEDTKRR
;
A
#
# COMPACT_ATOMS: atom_id res chain seq x y z
N MET A 1 7.92 -32.52 29.59
CA MET A 1 6.75 -31.90 28.93
C MET A 1 7.19 -31.46 27.55
N ILE A 2 6.64 -32.05 26.49
CA ILE A 2 6.96 -31.66 25.11
C ILE A 2 5.92 -30.62 24.71
N THR A 3 6.35 -29.36 24.57
CA THR A 3 5.52 -28.27 24.08
C THR A 3 5.27 -28.51 22.60
N MET A 4 4.07 -29.00 22.25
CA MET A 4 3.63 -29.03 20.86
C MET A 4 3.38 -27.59 20.39
N VAL A 5 4.30 -27.04 19.60
CA VAL A 5 4.08 -25.79 18.87
C VAL A 5 3.14 -26.10 17.72
N THR A 6 1.84 -25.86 17.92
CA THR A 6 0.84 -25.92 16.86
C THR A 6 1.08 -24.77 15.88
N THR A 7 1.73 -25.06 14.76
CA THR A 7 1.84 -24.14 13.62
C THR A 7 0.44 -23.74 13.14
N LYS A 8 0.11 -22.45 13.28
CA LYS A 8 -1.09 -21.83 12.68
C LYS A 8 -1.18 -22.21 11.20
N LYS A 9 -2.34 -22.68 10.74
CA LYS A 9 -2.63 -22.92 9.32
C LYS A 9 -2.37 -21.63 8.52
N LYS A 10 -1.55 -21.71 7.47
CA LYS A 10 -1.07 -20.56 6.66
C LYS A 10 -2.14 -19.93 5.75
N THR A 11 -3.29 -20.58 5.56
CA THR A 11 -4.33 -20.13 4.61
C THR A 11 -5.72 -20.23 5.24
N THR A 12 -6.54 -19.21 5.02
CA THR A 12 -7.95 -19.17 5.43
C THR A 12 -8.85 -19.47 4.24
N GLN A 13 -9.82 -20.36 4.40
CA GLN A 13 -10.84 -20.61 3.38
C GLN A 13 -11.88 -19.49 3.41
N LEU A 14 -12.15 -18.90 2.24
CA LEU A 14 -13.17 -17.86 2.05
C LEU A 14 -14.29 -18.40 1.16
N GLY A 15 -15.53 -18.26 1.63
CA GLY A 15 -16.73 -18.43 0.81
C GLY A 15 -17.16 -17.08 0.25
N LEU A 16 -17.43 -17.01 -1.05
CA LEU A 16 -17.81 -15.78 -1.73
C LEU A 16 -19.25 -15.88 -2.24
N ARG A 17 -20.03 -14.81 -2.08
CA ARG A 17 -21.30 -14.60 -2.78
C ARG A 17 -21.06 -13.49 -3.78
N ILE A 18 -21.33 -13.76 -5.05
CA ILE A 18 -21.07 -12.87 -6.18
C ILE A 18 -22.35 -12.79 -7.00
N GLU A 19 -22.69 -11.62 -7.49
CA GLU A 19 -23.81 -11.45 -8.41
C GLU A 19 -23.58 -12.25 -9.70
N ASN A 20 -24.64 -12.85 -10.24
CA ASN A 20 -24.54 -13.74 -11.40
C ASN A 20 -23.92 -13.03 -12.62
N GLU A 21 -24.28 -11.76 -12.87
CA GLU A 21 -23.72 -11.00 -14.00
C GLU A 21 -22.20 -10.81 -13.88
N LEU A 22 -21.71 -10.58 -12.65
CA LEU A 22 -20.28 -10.46 -12.40
C LEU A 22 -19.58 -11.82 -12.53
N LEU A 23 -20.23 -12.90 -12.08
CA LEU A 23 -19.71 -14.25 -12.24
C LEU A 23 -19.55 -14.62 -13.73
N GLU A 24 -20.54 -14.31 -14.57
CA GLU A 24 -20.46 -14.56 -16.02
C GLU A 24 -19.29 -13.80 -16.67
N LYS A 25 -19.05 -12.55 -16.27
CA LYS A 25 -17.90 -11.77 -16.74
C LYS A 25 -16.57 -12.41 -16.31
N ILE A 26 -16.48 -12.85 -15.06
CA ILE A 26 -15.30 -13.55 -14.54
C ILE A 26 -15.05 -14.85 -15.31
N GLU A 27 -16.10 -15.63 -15.58
CA GLU A 27 -15.98 -16.89 -16.32
C GLU A 27 -15.47 -16.66 -17.74
N ARG A 28 -16.01 -15.65 -18.46
CA ARG A 28 -15.49 -15.27 -19.78
C ARG A 28 -14.03 -14.84 -19.75
N LEU A 29 -13.62 -14.04 -18.76
CA LEU A 29 -12.23 -13.59 -18.62
C LEU A 29 -11.29 -14.77 -18.29
N ALA A 30 -11.74 -15.68 -17.43
CA ALA A 30 -11.00 -16.88 -17.08
C ALA A 30 -10.82 -17.82 -18.28
N GLU A 31 -11.87 -17.98 -19.11
CA GLU A 31 -11.81 -18.74 -20.36
C GLU A 31 -10.84 -18.14 -21.38
N LEU A 32 -10.89 -16.81 -21.58
CA LEU A 32 -9.97 -16.11 -22.48
C LEU A 32 -8.50 -16.33 -22.09
N GLU A 33 -8.24 -16.40 -20.79
CA GLU A 33 -6.91 -16.63 -20.24
C GLU A 33 -6.57 -18.12 -20.01
N SER A 34 -7.49 -19.03 -20.35
CA SER A 34 -7.33 -20.47 -20.17
C SER A 34 -6.97 -20.88 -18.73
N ILE A 35 -7.57 -20.22 -17.72
CA ILE A 35 -7.39 -20.55 -16.31
C ILE A 35 -8.72 -20.80 -15.60
N ASP A 36 -8.71 -21.52 -14.48
CA ASP A 36 -9.93 -21.74 -13.72
C ASP A 36 -10.42 -20.43 -13.05
N LYS A 37 -11.75 -20.26 -12.99
CA LYS A 37 -12.37 -19.05 -12.46
C LYS A 37 -11.92 -18.68 -11.05
N MET A 38 -11.67 -19.67 -10.18
CA MET A 38 -11.22 -19.35 -8.82
C MET A 38 -9.77 -18.91 -8.77
N SER A 39 -8.89 -19.47 -9.59
CA SER A 39 -7.54 -18.95 -9.76
C SER A 39 -7.52 -17.57 -10.38
N TRP A 40 -8.41 -17.31 -11.34
CA TRP A 40 -8.59 -15.96 -11.90
C TRP A 40 -8.99 -14.96 -10.81
N ILE A 41 -10.03 -15.27 -10.01
CA ILE A 41 -10.48 -14.43 -8.89
C ILE A 41 -9.36 -14.20 -7.87
N ARG A 42 -8.63 -15.26 -7.48
CA ARG A 42 -7.52 -15.14 -6.52
C ARG A 42 -6.42 -14.23 -7.03
N ARG A 43 -6.04 -14.36 -8.30
CA ARG A 43 -5.01 -13.53 -8.93
C ARG A 43 -5.47 -12.08 -9.05
N ALA A 44 -6.72 -11.86 -9.48
CA ALA A 44 -7.30 -10.52 -9.57
C ALA A 44 -7.32 -9.82 -8.21
N LEU A 45 -7.77 -10.51 -7.15
CA LEU A 45 -7.74 -9.99 -5.78
C LEU A 45 -6.33 -9.69 -5.29
N ALA A 46 -5.37 -10.58 -5.55
CA ALA A 46 -3.98 -10.36 -5.17
C ALA A 46 -3.38 -9.13 -5.88
N THR A 47 -3.67 -8.98 -7.17
CA THR A 47 -3.20 -7.84 -7.98
C THR A 47 -3.83 -6.54 -7.50
N PHE A 48 -5.13 -6.55 -7.21
CA PHE A 48 -5.83 -5.39 -6.66
C PHE A 48 -5.22 -4.96 -5.32
N ILE A 49 -5.02 -5.90 -4.39
CA ILE A 49 -4.40 -5.60 -3.10
C ILE A 49 -2.98 -5.07 -3.28
N GLN A 50 -2.17 -5.66 -4.17
CA GLN A 50 -0.82 -5.15 -4.45
C GLN A 50 -0.85 -3.73 -5.03
N GLY A 51 -1.81 -3.43 -5.91
CA GLY A 51 -2.01 -2.08 -6.45
C GLY A 51 -2.39 -1.08 -5.36
N GLU A 52 -3.36 -1.41 -4.51
CA GLU A 52 -3.77 -0.57 -3.37
C GLU A 52 -2.65 -0.41 -2.34
N GLU A 53 -1.88 -1.47 -2.04
CA GLU A 53 -0.70 -1.37 -1.16
C GLU A 53 0.36 -0.44 -1.73
N THR A 54 0.59 -0.47 -3.05
CA THR A 54 1.53 0.43 -3.73
C THR A 54 1.04 1.88 -3.65
N GLY A 55 -0.24 2.12 -3.94
CA GLY A 55 -0.84 3.47 -3.82
C GLY A 55 -0.76 4.04 -2.41
N VAL A 56 -1.04 3.22 -1.39
CA VAL A 56 -0.92 3.64 0.02
C VAL A 56 0.53 3.95 0.41
N ILE A 57 1.51 3.24 -0.16
CA ILE A 57 2.94 3.54 0.06
C ILE A 57 3.31 4.87 -0.58
N ASP A 58 2.91 5.11 -1.83
CA ASP A 58 3.23 6.34 -2.56
C ASP A 58 2.62 7.57 -1.86
N ASP A 59 1.34 7.49 -1.49
CA ASP A 59 0.65 8.53 -0.72
C ASP A 59 1.35 8.82 0.62
N ALA A 60 1.78 7.76 1.33
CA ALA A 60 2.52 7.92 2.58
C ALA A 60 3.88 8.60 2.37
N ILE A 61 4.58 8.31 1.27
CA ILE A 61 5.84 8.98 0.91
C ILE A 61 5.59 10.47 0.69
N GLU A 62 4.59 10.82 -0.12
CA GLU A 62 4.24 12.21 -0.41
C GLU A 62 3.86 12.97 0.87
N ASP A 63 2.98 12.41 1.70
CA ASP A 63 2.53 13.03 2.94
C ASP A 63 3.68 13.18 3.95
N TYR A 64 4.60 12.22 4.00
CA TYR A 64 5.78 12.31 4.86
C TYR A 64 6.74 13.39 4.36
N ILE A 65 7.01 13.50 3.06
CA ILE A 65 7.86 14.57 2.51
C ILE A 65 7.21 15.94 2.74
N ALA A 66 5.89 16.03 2.54
CA ALA A 66 5.10 17.24 2.72
C ALA A 66 4.88 17.66 4.19
N LEU A 67 5.49 16.94 5.14
CA LEU A 67 5.40 17.20 6.58
C LEU A 67 3.98 17.04 7.17
N ARG A 68 3.07 16.35 6.46
CA ARG A 68 1.68 16.12 6.91
C ARG A 68 1.58 15.02 7.96
N ILE A 69 2.44 14.01 7.84
CA ILE A 69 2.54 12.89 8.78
C ILE A 69 3.95 12.79 9.38
N ASP A 70 4.06 12.13 10.52
CA ASP A 70 5.35 11.88 11.18
C ASP A 70 6.02 10.56 10.75
N GLU A 71 7.22 10.28 11.28
CA GLU A 71 7.97 9.07 10.95
C GLU A 71 7.29 7.78 11.45
N THR A 72 6.52 7.86 12.54
CA THR A 72 5.78 6.72 13.09
C THR A 72 4.63 6.35 12.17
N GLU A 73 3.87 7.35 11.74
CA GLU A 73 2.76 7.21 10.80
C GLU A 73 3.26 6.71 9.44
N PHE A 74 4.35 7.28 8.93
CA PHE A 74 4.96 6.83 7.68
C PHE A 74 5.35 5.34 7.73
N LYS A 75 6.03 4.89 8.81
CA LYS A 75 6.40 3.48 8.97
C LYS A 75 5.17 2.56 9.05
N LYS A 76 4.08 3.05 9.65
CA LYS A 76 2.82 2.31 9.74
C LYS A 76 2.17 2.10 8.37
N TYR A 77 2.09 3.13 7.54
CA TYR A 77 1.45 3.06 6.21
C TYR A 77 2.33 2.37 5.17
N SER A 78 3.63 2.67 5.16
CA SER A 78 4.57 2.07 4.21
C SER A 78 4.98 0.62 4.56
N LYS A 79 4.68 0.18 5.79
CA LYS A 79 5.17 -1.09 6.37
C LYS A 79 6.70 -1.23 6.37
N LEU A 80 7.43 -0.12 6.19
CA LEU A 80 8.89 -0.09 6.23
C LEU A 80 9.39 -0.06 7.67
N LYS A 81 10.48 -0.78 7.94
CA LYS A 81 11.14 -0.78 9.25
C LYS A 81 11.78 0.58 9.56
N ASP A 82 12.38 1.18 8.54
CA ASP A 82 13.06 2.47 8.60
C ASP A 82 12.77 3.30 7.36
N VAL A 83 12.81 4.63 7.50
CA VAL A 83 12.62 5.54 6.37
C VAL A 83 13.89 5.56 5.51
N PRO A 84 13.77 5.29 4.20
CA PRO A 84 14.87 5.39 3.25
C PRO A 84 15.57 6.77 3.28
N SER A 85 16.88 6.79 3.05
CA SER A 85 17.70 8.01 3.18
C SER A 85 17.37 9.09 2.16
N ASP A 86 17.02 8.67 0.94
CA ASP A 86 16.49 9.51 -0.13
C ASP A 86 15.20 10.23 0.29
N ILE A 87 14.24 9.51 0.89
CA ILE A 87 13.00 10.09 1.40
C ILE A 87 13.28 11.08 2.55
N LYS A 88 14.20 10.73 3.47
CA LYS A 88 14.63 11.65 4.54
C LYS A 88 15.27 12.93 3.98
N ASN A 89 16.09 12.79 2.95
CA ASN A 89 16.74 13.92 2.28
C ASN A 89 15.70 14.81 1.60
N ALA A 90 14.75 14.23 0.86
CA ALA A 90 13.66 14.97 0.22
C ALA A 90 12.82 15.76 1.25
N ARG A 91 12.47 15.15 2.38
CA ARG A 91 11.78 15.84 3.48
C ARG A 91 12.60 17.01 4.03
N ALA A 92 13.91 16.83 4.22
CA ALA A 92 14.79 17.89 4.71
C ALA A 92 14.95 19.05 3.72
N GLU A 93 15.00 18.76 2.42
CA GLU A 93 15.03 19.77 1.36
C GLU A 93 13.72 20.55 1.27
N PHE A 94 12.58 19.86 1.35
CA PHE A 94 11.27 20.49 1.39
C PHE A 94 11.13 21.44 2.60
N LEU A 95 11.61 21.01 3.78
CA LEU A 95 11.63 21.85 4.97
C LEU A 95 12.52 23.09 4.79
N LYS A 96 13.72 22.93 4.21
CA LYS A 96 14.61 24.06 3.90
C LYS A 96 13.94 25.06 2.95
N PHE A 97 13.26 24.56 1.93
CA PHE A 97 12.51 25.39 0.98
C PHE A 97 11.43 26.22 1.68
N ILE A 98 10.60 25.61 2.53
CA ILE A 98 9.56 26.31 3.30
C ILE A 98 10.18 27.40 4.20
N ILE A 99 11.24 27.06 4.92
CA ILE A 99 11.92 28.01 5.82
C ILE A 99 12.48 29.20 5.04
N GLN A 100 13.11 28.96 3.88
CA GLN A 100 13.66 30.00 3.03
C GLN A 100 12.55 30.93 2.50
N LYS A 101 11.46 30.34 1.98
CA LYS A 101 10.31 31.09 1.48
C LYS A 101 9.70 31.99 2.57
N ASN A 102 9.50 31.46 3.77
CA ASN A 102 8.98 32.24 4.90
C ASN A 102 9.90 33.41 5.29
N LYS A 103 11.22 33.22 5.25
CA LYS A 103 12.19 34.31 5.51
C LYS A 103 12.12 35.39 4.44
N GLU A 104 11.94 35.03 3.18
CA GLU A 104 11.78 36.00 2.08
C GLU A 104 10.48 36.79 2.20
N ASP A 105 9.38 36.12 2.53
CA ASP A 105 8.08 36.77 2.74
C ASP A 105 8.09 37.72 3.95
N THR A 106 8.84 37.38 5.00
CA THR A 106 9.02 38.25 6.17
C THR A 106 9.88 39.48 5.87
N LYS A 107 10.83 39.39 4.93
CA LYS A 107 11.66 40.54 4.49
C LYS A 107 10.94 41.51 3.54
N ARG A 108 9.82 41.08 2.93
CA ARG A 108 9.01 41.89 1.99
C ARG A 108 7.87 42.64 2.69
N ARG A 109 7.64 42.40 3.98
CA ARG A 109 6.68 43.12 4.84
C ARG A 109 7.40 44.17 5.67
#